data_AF-A0A970E770-F1
#
_entry.id   AF-A0A970E770-F1
#
_cell.length_a   1.000
_cell.length_b   1.000
_cell.length_c   1.000
_cell.angle_alpha   90.00
_cell.angle_beta   90.00
_cell.angle_gamma   90.00
#
_symmetry.space_group_name_H-M   'P 1'
#
loop_
_entity.id
_entity.type
_entity.pdbx_description
1 polymer ?
#
loop_
_entity_poly.entity_id
_entity_poly.type
_entity_poly.pdbx_seq_one_letter_code
_entity_poly.pdbx_strand_id
1 'polypeptide(L)'
;DDYKGHKYKIWYKNENIIAWRDEKVDITVPDLICAMDMSRQEPILNPHFEEGMNVVIYALPAPIEWTTKKGLEVLGPRSFGFETDWLSPFK
;
A
#
# COMPACT_ATOMS: atom_id res chain seq x y z
N ASP A 1 18.02 -4.83 9.35
CA ASP A 1 18.82 -5.44 8.28
C ASP A 1 18.01 -6.30 7.33
N ASP A 2 16.95 -6.96 7.80
CA ASP A 2 16.14 -7.93 7.03
C ASP A 2 15.55 -7.44 5.70
N TYR A 3 15.42 -6.12 5.50
CA TYR A 3 14.89 -5.52 4.27
C TYR A 3 15.97 -4.84 3.40
N LYS A 4 17.24 -4.91 3.78
CA LYS A 4 18.33 -4.27 3.04
C LYS A 4 18.51 -4.95 1.67
N GLY A 5 18.51 -4.17 0.60
CA GLY A 5 18.67 -4.66 -0.78
C GLY A 5 17.37 -5.11 -1.44
N HIS A 6 16.28 -5.21 -0.69
CA HIS A 6 14.95 -5.49 -1.24
C HIS A 6 14.35 -4.24 -1.91
N LYS A 7 13.53 -4.43 -2.94
CA LYS A 7 12.82 -3.34 -3.62
C LYS A 7 11.34 -3.36 -3.26
N TYR A 8 10.85 -2.21 -2.79
CA TYR A 8 9.43 -1.99 -2.56
C TYR A 8 8.86 -1.08 -3.65
N LYS A 9 7.79 -1.52 -4.31
CA LYS A 9 7.11 -0.76 -5.37
C LYS A 9 5.67 -0.57 -4.97
N ILE A 10 5.15 0.65 -5.09
CA ILE A 10 3.75 0.99 -4.82
C ILE A 10 3.15 1.52 -6.12
N TRP A 11 1.95 1.04 -6.46
CA TRP A 11 1.13 1.65 -7.51
C TRP A 11 -0.02 2.40 -6.85
N TYR A 12 -0.29 3.59 -7.36
CA TYR A 12 -1.32 4.48 -6.84
C TYR A 12 -2.12 5.11 -7.97
N LYS A 13 -3.32 5.58 -7.62
CA LYS A 13 -4.11 6.51 -8.44
C LYS A 13 -4.42 7.76 -7.65
N ASN A 14 -5.52 7.74 -6.89
CA ASN A 14 -5.81 8.75 -5.88
C ASN A 14 -5.20 8.31 -4.54
N GLU A 15 -5.37 7.04 -4.20
CA GLU A 15 -4.76 6.36 -3.04
C GLU A 15 -3.70 5.34 -3.48
N ASN A 16 -2.86 4.89 -2.55
CA ASN A 16 -1.95 3.76 -2.75
C ASN A 16 -2.76 2.46 -2.75
N ILE A 17 -2.74 1.71 -3.85
CA ILE A 17 -3.69 0.62 -4.09
C ILE A 17 -3.06 -0.76 -3.88
N ILE A 18 -1.81 -0.93 -4.30
CA ILE A 18 -1.13 -2.23 -4.27
C ILE A 18 0.37 -1.99 -4.17
N ALA A 19 1.04 -2.84 -3.41
CA ALA A 19 2.48 -2.84 -3.32
C ALA A 19 3.09 -4.21 -3.58
N TRP A 20 4.34 -4.19 -4.04
CA TRP A 20 5.15 -5.37 -4.28
C TRP A 20 6.47 -5.25 -3.53
N ARG A 21 6.87 -6.35 -2.89
CA ARG A 21 8.24 -6.56 -2.39
C ARG A 21 8.91 -7.60 -3.27
N ASP A 22 9.96 -7.18 -3.97
CA ASP A 22 10.69 -8.00 -4.95
C ASP A 22 9.75 -8.71 -5.92
N GLU A 23 8.91 -7.90 -6.57
CA GLU A 23 7.96 -8.33 -7.60
C GLU A 23 6.80 -9.22 -7.11
N LYS A 24 6.78 -9.59 -5.83
CA LYS A 24 5.65 -10.30 -5.21
C LYS A 24 4.70 -9.32 -4.56
N VAL A 25 3.40 -9.47 -4.80
CA VAL A 25 2.37 -8.68 -4.13
C VAL A 25 2.53 -8.86 -2.63
N ASP A 26 2.60 -7.75 -1.90
CA ASP A 26 2.88 -7.73 -0.46
C ASP A 26 1.68 -7.20 0.34
N ILE A 27 0.93 -6.26 -0.24
CA ILE A 27 -0.30 -5.71 0.34
C ILE A 27 -1.16 -5.12 -0.77
N THR A 28 -2.48 -5.19 -0.60
CA THR A 28 -3.44 -4.49 -1.46
C THR A 28 -4.47 -3.75 -0.61
N VAL A 29 -5.17 -2.80 -1.23
CA VAL A 29 -6.46 -2.29 -0.73
C VAL A 29 -7.41 -3.44 -0.38
N PRO A 30 -8.32 -3.25 0.60
CA PRO A 30 -8.61 -2.01 1.32
C PRO A 30 -7.64 -1.63 2.45
N ASP A 31 -6.61 -2.43 2.73
CA ASP A 31 -5.61 -2.03 3.73
C ASP A 31 -4.86 -0.79 3.23
N LEU A 32 -4.57 0.14 4.15
CA LEU A 32 -3.92 1.38 3.78
C LEU A 32 -2.41 1.17 3.65
N ILE A 33 -1.85 1.76 2.61
CA ILE A 33 -0.41 1.91 2.40
C ILE A 33 -0.11 3.40 2.54
N CYS A 34 0.59 3.79 3.60
CA CYS A 34 0.89 5.17 3.93
C CYS A 34 2.40 5.43 3.86
N ALA A 35 2.80 6.64 3.52
CA ALA A 35 4.19 7.04 3.48
C ALA A 35 4.45 8.23 4.40
N MET A 36 5.63 8.25 5.03
CA MET A 36 6.09 9.32 5.91
C MET A 36 7.51 9.72 5.56
N ASP A 37 7.76 11.03 5.51
CA ASP A 37 9.12 11.57 5.39
C ASP A 37 9.77 11.52 6.77
N MET A 38 10.88 10.79 6.87
CA MET A 38 11.61 10.61 8.13
C MET A 38 12.41 11.84 8.56
N SER A 39 12.70 12.74 7.63
CA SER A 39 13.44 13.98 7.89
C SER A 39 12.53 15.02 8.53
N ARG A 40 11.29 15.12 8.03
CA ARG A 40 10.27 16.06 8.49
C ARG A 40 9.33 15.49 9.55
N GLN A 41 9.25 14.16 9.65
CA GLN A 41 8.29 13.43 10.49
C GLN A 41 6.82 13.73 10.11
N GLU A 42 6.58 13.90 8.80
CA GLU A 42 5.27 14.28 8.25
C GLU A 42 4.77 13.24 7.22
N PRO A 43 3.46 13.06 7.08
CA PRO A 43 2.91 12.19 6.04
C PRO A 43 3.18 12.75 4.64
N ILE A 44 3.43 11.86 3.69
CA ILE A 44 3.63 12.22 2.28
C ILE A 44 2.32 11.98 1.53
N LEU A 45 1.83 13.01 0.84
CA LEU A 45 0.74 12.88 -0.13
C LEU A 45 1.32 12.44 -1.47
N ASN A 46 0.57 11.62 -2.22
CA ASN A 46 1.02 11.04 -3.50
C ASN A 46 1.67 12.02 -4.51
N PRO A 47 1.21 13.28 -4.65
CA PRO A 47 1.86 14.23 -5.56
C PRO A 47 3.21 14.79 -5.08
N HIS A 48 3.60 14.55 -3.83
CA HIS A 48 4.73 15.22 -3.16
C HIS A 48 5.92 14.29 -2.92
N PHE A 49 6.04 13.21 -3.69
CA PHE A 49 7.25 12.38 -3.68
C PHE A 49 8.34 13.00 -4.55
N GLU A 50 9.56 12.99 -4.03
CA GLU A 50 10.77 13.39 -4.74
C GLU A 50 11.81 12.28 -4.69
N GLU A 51 12.66 12.19 -5.72
CA GLU A 51 13.76 11.23 -5.73
C GLU A 51 14.76 11.53 -4.61
N GLY A 52 15.19 10.48 -3.90
CA GLY A 52 16.15 10.60 -2.80
C GLY A 52 15.54 10.89 -1.43
N MET A 53 14.21 11.03 -1.32
CA MET A 53 13.55 11.15 -0.02
C MET A 53 13.81 9.92 0.87
N ASN A 54 14.06 10.18 2.16
CA ASN A 54 14.12 9.13 3.18
C ASN A 54 12.71 8.83 3.70
N VAL A 55 12.10 7.78 3.16
CA VAL A 55 10.68 7.45 3.39
C VAL A 55 10.54 6.17 4.20
N VAL A 56 9.58 6.16 5.12
CA VAL A 56 9.05 4.92 5.72
C VAL A 56 7.64 4.66 5.20
N ILE A 57 7.37 3.39 4.89
CA ILE A 57 6.05 2.91 4.50
C ILE A 57 5.40 2.20 5.68
N TYR A 58 4.17 2.59 5.98
CA TYR A 58 3.32 1.96 6.98
C TYR A 58 2.16 1.26 6.29
N ALA A 59 1.82 0.07 6.79
CA ALA A 59 0.55 -0.57 6.49
C ALA A 59 -0.41 -0.34 7.66
N LEU A 60 -1.69 -0.10 7.39
CA LEU A 60 -2.74 -0.07 8.41
C LEU A 60 -3.90 -1.00 7.99
N PRO A 61 -4.47 -1.78 8.92
CA PRO A 61 -5.55 -2.70 8.59
C PRO A 61 -6.81 -1.93 8.18
N ALA A 62 -7.49 -2.47 7.18
CA ALA A 62 -8.78 -1.98 6.74
C ALA A 62 -9.84 -2.16 7.84
N PRO A 63 -10.79 -1.21 7.97
CA PRO A 63 -11.99 -1.44 8.76
C PRO A 63 -12.76 -2.67 8.28
N ILE A 64 -13.37 -3.41 9.21
CA ILE A 64 -14.02 -4.69 8.95
C ILE A 64 -15.07 -4.60 7.83
N GLU A 65 -15.76 -3.47 7.71
CA GLU A 65 -16.79 -3.21 6.70
C GLU A 65 -16.25 -3.33 5.28
N TRP A 66 -15.01 -2.88 5.04
CA TRP A 66 -14.34 -2.93 3.74
C TRP A 66 -13.79 -4.31 3.39
N THR A 67 -13.60 -5.15 4.40
CA THR A 67 -13.08 -6.51 4.26
C THR A 67 -14.16 -7.56 4.02
N THR A 68 -15.43 -7.16 4.06
CA THR A 68 -16.56 -8.02 3.68
C THR A 68 -16.54 -8.30 2.18
N LYS A 69 -17.23 -9.36 1.72
CA LYS A 69 -17.38 -9.66 0.28
C LYS A 69 -17.83 -8.42 -0.52
N LYS A 70 -18.84 -7.71 -0.03
CA LYS A 70 -19.37 -6.50 -0.68
C LYS A 70 -18.36 -5.34 -0.64
N GLY A 71 -17.63 -5.17 0.46
CA GLY A 71 -16.57 -4.17 0.56
C GLY A 71 -15.46 -4.40 -0.46
N LEU A 72 -15.03 -5.65 -0.62
CA LEU A 72 -14.01 -6.07 -1.58
C LEU A 72 -14.49 -5.99 -3.04
N GLU A 73 -15.77 -6.17 -3.31
CA GLU A 73 -16.34 -5.91 -4.64
C GLU A 73 -16.25 -4.41 -5.03
N VAL A 74 -16.28 -3.52 -4.04
CA VAL A 74 -16.23 -2.07 -4.27
C VAL A 74 -14.79 -1.54 -4.28
N LEU A 75 -13.98 -1.92 -3.29
CA LEU A 75 -12.64 -1.36 -3.04
C LEU A 75 -11.54 -2.43 -2.99
N GLY A 76 -11.78 -3.61 -3.56
CA GLY A 76 -10.75 -4.63 -3.71
C GLY A 76 -9.81 -4.32 -4.87
N PRO A 77 -8.65 -5.00 -4.95
CA PRO A 77 -7.68 -4.81 -6.03
C PRO A 77 -8.26 -5.04 -7.42
N ARG A 78 -9.22 -5.97 -7.56
CA ARG A 78 -9.91 -6.24 -8.82
C ARG A 78 -10.71 -5.04 -9.35
N SER A 79 -11.25 -4.20 -8.46
CA SER A 79 -11.96 -2.96 -8.83
C SER A 79 -11.02 -1.92 -9.46
N PHE A 80 -9.70 -2.10 -9.31
CA PHE A 80 -8.66 -1.29 -9.95
C PHE A 80 -7.96 -2.00 -11.13
N GLY A 81 -8.46 -3.16 -11.56
CA GLY A 81 -7.94 -3.90 -12.71
C GLY A 81 -6.76 -4.82 -12.40
N PHE A 82 -6.48 -5.11 -11.13
CA PHE A 82 -5.47 -6.09 -10.74
C PHE A 82 -6.08 -7.49 -10.61
N GLU A 83 -5.50 -8.46 -11.31
CA GLU A 83 -5.89 -9.88 -11.25
C GLU A 83 -5.32 -10.56 -10.00
N THR A 84 -5.65 -10.03 -8.82
CA THR A 84 -5.29 -10.58 -7.51
C THR A 84 -6.44 -10.40 -6.53
N ASP A 85 -6.50 -11.25 -5.50
CA ASP A 85 -7.43 -11.07 -4.38
C ASP A 85 -6.83 -10.13 -3.32
N TRP A 86 -7.64 -9.73 -2.35
CA TRP A 86 -7.19 -8.89 -1.23
C TRP A 86 -6.13 -9.62 -0.39
N LEU A 87 -4.93 -9.06 -0.40
CA LEU A 87 -3.80 -9.52 0.39
C LEU A 87 -3.57 -8.55 1.56
N SER A 88 -3.60 -9.10 2.78
CA SER A 88 -3.44 -8.35 4.02
C SER A 88 -2.33 -8.94 4.88
N PRO A 89 -1.36 -8.13 5.36
CA PRO A 89 -0.34 -8.60 6.30
C PRO A 89 -0.87 -8.75 7.74
N PHE A 90 -2.14 -8.40 8.01
CA PHE A 90 -2.73 -8.37 9.35
C PHE A 90 -3.60 -9.59 9.68
N LYS A 91 -3.66 -10.57 8.77
CA LYS A 91 -4.40 -11.82 8.95
C LYS A 91 -3.51 -12.94 9.48
#